data_AF-A0A383W081-F1
#
_entry.id   AF-A0A383W081-F1
#
_cell.length_a   1.000
_cell.length_b   1.000
_cell.length_c   1.000
_cell.angle_alpha   90.00
_cell.angle_beta   90.00
_cell.angle_gamma   90.00
#
_symmetry.space_group_name_H-M   'P 1'
#
loop_
_entity.id
_entity.type
_entity.pdbx_description
1 polymer ?
#
loop_
_entity_poly.entity_id
_entity_poly.type
_entity_poly.pdbx_seq_one_letter_code
_entity_poly.pdbx_strand_id
1 'polypeptide(L)'
;MALSWDDFQRFTAYKTGVFSAVDELTSGADGVMHAVFCYGWWDDPRSGSDGYWLCKNSWFTDWGLKGTFKMAYGSAYIMQPDYTFAVQFTTANFAARTSQVKQRLKQASFVYDPTAPGCVLYNPKQPLRLVKLADDLATLAVTSSVITVL
;
A
#
# COMPACT_ATOMS: atom_id res chain seq x y z
N MET A 1 -11.20 9.06 -4.17
CA MET A 1 -10.21 10.15 -4.27
C MET A 1 -10.95 11.47 -4.23
N ALA A 2 -10.31 12.49 -3.69
CA ALA A 2 -10.82 13.84 -3.59
C ALA A 2 -9.79 14.79 -4.23
N LEU A 3 -10.24 15.70 -5.09
CA LEU A 3 -9.39 16.63 -5.84
C LEU A 3 -9.96 18.04 -5.76
N SER A 4 -9.10 19.06 -5.80
CA SER A 4 -9.54 20.42 -6.14
C SER A 4 -10.10 20.45 -7.57
N TRP A 5 -10.81 21.52 -7.92
CA TRP A 5 -11.29 21.68 -9.29
C TRP A 5 -10.14 21.73 -10.30
N ASP A 6 -9.06 22.44 -9.97
CA ASP A 6 -7.87 22.56 -10.81
C ASP A 6 -7.17 21.19 -10.95
N ASP A 7 -7.05 20.44 -9.87
CA ASP A 7 -6.48 19.10 -9.91
C ASP A 7 -7.36 18.10 -10.65
N PHE A 8 -8.68 18.25 -10.58
CA PHE A 8 -9.59 17.47 -11.40
C PHE A 8 -9.41 17.77 -12.88
N GLN A 9 -9.26 19.04 -13.28
CA GLN A 9 -8.95 19.39 -14.67
C GLN A 9 -7.62 18.77 -15.13
N ARG A 10 -6.54 18.90 -14.34
CA ARG A 10 -5.25 18.25 -14.64
C ARG A 10 -5.40 16.73 -14.75
N PHE A 11 -6.20 16.12 -13.88
CA PHE A 11 -6.46 14.69 -13.90
C PHE A 11 -7.23 14.27 -15.15
N THR A 12 -8.23 15.04 -15.62
CA THR A 12 -8.94 14.71 -16.88
C THR A 12 -8.00 14.71 -18.09
N ALA A 13 -6.96 15.56 -18.08
CA ALA A 13 -5.94 15.64 -19.11
C ALA A 13 -4.81 14.59 -18.96
N TYR A 14 -4.84 13.74 -17.93
CA TYR A 14 -3.81 12.74 -17.67
C TYR A 14 -3.63 11.76 -18.84
N LYS A 15 -2.35 11.50 -19.19
CA LYS A 15 -1.94 10.55 -20.23
C LYS A 15 -0.95 9.50 -19.74
N THR A 16 0.02 9.89 -18.91
CA THR A 16 1.10 9.01 -18.46
C THR A 16 1.78 9.57 -17.20
N GLY A 17 2.78 8.86 -16.67
CA GLY A 17 3.52 9.24 -15.49
C GLY A 17 2.77 8.96 -14.19
N VAL A 18 3.33 9.40 -13.06
CA VAL A 18 2.67 9.34 -11.75
C VAL A 18 1.97 10.68 -11.52
N PHE A 19 0.65 10.65 -11.40
CA PHE A 19 -0.11 11.85 -11.08
C PHE A 19 0.07 12.20 -9.59
N SER A 20 0.27 13.48 -9.31
CA SER A 20 0.18 14.04 -7.96
C SER A 20 -0.71 15.28 -8.00
N ALA A 21 -1.74 15.28 -7.16
CA ALA A 21 -2.43 16.48 -6.71
C ALA A 21 -1.40 17.46 -6.14
N VAL A 22 -1.62 18.75 -6.39
CA VAL A 22 -0.79 19.84 -5.82
C VAL A 22 -1.51 20.54 -4.68
N ASP A 23 -2.85 20.47 -4.68
CA ASP A 23 -3.66 21.13 -3.66
C ASP A 23 -4.05 20.13 -2.58
N GLU A 24 -3.92 20.56 -1.33
CA GLU A 24 -4.59 19.92 -0.20
C GLU A 24 -5.98 20.54 -0.06
N LEU A 25 -7.01 19.70 0.01
CA LEU A 25 -8.36 20.13 0.29
C LEU A 25 -8.48 20.45 1.78
N THR A 26 -8.79 21.71 2.08
CA THR A 26 -9.11 22.14 3.45
C THR A 26 -10.53 21.71 3.82
N SER A 27 -10.79 21.56 5.12
CA SER A 27 -12.13 21.23 5.60
C SER A 27 -13.15 22.27 5.14
N GLY A 28 -14.21 21.82 4.47
CA GLY A 28 -15.26 22.69 3.91
C GLY A 28 -14.95 23.28 2.53
N ALA A 29 -13.82 22.94 1.90
CA ALA A 29 -13.54 23.33 0.53
C ALA A 29 -14.40 22.54 -0.48
N ASP A 30 -14.84 23.21 -1.55
CA ASP A 30 -15.47 22.55 -2.70
C ASP A 30 -14.44 21.68 -3.42
N GLY A 31 -14.73 20.38 -3.50
CA GLY A 31 -13.85 19.39 -4.13
C GLY A 31 -14.63 18.39 -4.98
N VAL A 32 -13.95 17.79 -5.93
CA VAL A 32 -14.50 16.71 -6.75
C VAL A 32 -14.20 15.38 -6.08
N MET A 33 -15.25 14.65 -5.72
CA MET A 33 -15.17 13.28 -5.24
C MET A 33 -15.27 12.33 -6.44
N HIS A 34 -14.26 11.48 -6.62
CA HIS A 34 -14.23 10.50 -7.70
C HIS A 34 -13.90 9.11 -7.15
N ALA A 35 -14.69 8.11 -7.52
CA ALA A 35 -14.50 6.72 -7.10
C ALA A 35 -13.74 5.95 -8.19
N VAL A 36 -12.70 5.23 -7.79
CA VAL A 36 -11.80 4.49 -8.67
C VAL A 36 -11.44 3.15 -8.05
N PHE A 37 -11.01 2.19 -8.87
CA PHE A 37 -10.60 0.87 -8.40
C PHE A 37 -9.08 0.72 -8.44
N CYS A 38 -8.45 0.70 -7.28
CA CYS A 38 -7.01 0.45 -7.19
C CYS A 38 -6.74 -1.03 -6.96
N TYR A 39 -5.90 -1.61 -7.81
CA TYR A 39 -5.69 -3.06 -7.89
C TYR A 39 -4.24 -3.48 -7.68
N GLY A 40 -3.37 -2.52 -7.47
CA GLY A 40 -1.97 -2.77 -7.24
C GLY A 40 -1.26 -1.49 -6.87
N TRP A 41 0.02 -1.65 -6.66
CA TRP A 41 0.91 -0.56 -6.35
C TRP A 41 2.31 -0.93 -6.82
N TRP A 42 3.18 0.06 -6.89
CA TRP A 42 4.59 -0.12 -7.12
C TRP A 42 5.36 0.66 -6.07
N ASP A 43 6.29 -0.02 -5.42
CA ASP A 43 7.19 0.56 -4.44
C ASP A 43 8.62 0.52 -4.98
N ASP A 44 9.33 1.66 -5.02
CA ASP A 44 10.80 1.62 -5.00
C ASP A 44 11.27 1.49 -3.54
N PRO A 45 11.95 0.40 -3.16
CA PRO A 45 12.57 0.28 -1.84
C PRO A 45 13.75 1.25 -1.62
N ARG A 46 14.26 1.91 -2.67
CA ARG A 46 15.42 2.82 -2.60
C ARG A 46 15.05 4.29 -2.43
N SER A 47 13.79 4.66 -2.68
CA SER A 47 13.30 6.02 -2.53
C SER A 47 11.96 6.04 -1.80
N GLY A 48 11.92 6.74 -0.67
CA GLY A 48 10.74 6.85 0.17
C GLY A 48 9.51 7.42 -0.56
N SER A 49 9.76 8.30 -1.53
CA SER A 49 8.78 9.06 -2.31
C SER A 49 8.55 8.52 -3.74
N ASP A 50 9.26 7.47 -4.15
CA ASP A 50 9.12 6.89 -5.50
C ASP A 50 8.23 5.65 -5.45
N GLY A 51 6.92 5.90 -5.43
CA GLY A 51 5.91 4.86 -5.37
C GLY A 51 4.55 5.38 -5.81
N TYR A 52 3.70 4.46 -6.26
CA TYR A 52 2.38 4.82 -6.75
C TYR A 52 1.37 3.70 -6.60
N TRP A 53 0.11 4.09 -6.39
CA TRP A 53 -1.04 3.24 -6.58
C TRP A 53 -1.32 3.08 -8.07
N LEU A 54 -1.65 1.85 -8.47
CA LEU A 54 -2.13 1.53 -9.80
C LEU A 54 -3.64 1.37 -9.76
N CYS A 55 -4.34 2.26 -10.46
CA CYS A 55 -5.79 2.37 -10.36
C CYS A 55 -6.44 2.39 -11.73
N LYS A 56 -7.54 1.66 -11.87
CA LYS A 56 -8.41 1.64 -13.03
C LYS A 56 -9.48 2.71 -12.88
N ASN A 57 -9.60 3.54 -13.89
CA ASN A 57 -10.67 4.53 -13.99
C ASN A 57 -11.91 3.90 -14.66
N SER A 58 -13.06 4.55 -14.54
CA SER A 58 -14.34 4.16 -15.14
C SER A 58 -14.66 4.94 -16.42
N TRP A 59 -13.63 5.53 -17.04
CA TRP A 59 -13.71 6.22 -18.33
C TRP A 59 -13.22 5.29 -19.45
N PHE A 60 -13.51 5.66 -20.71
CA PHE A 60 -13.11 4.90 -21.90
C PHE A 60 -11.62 4.49 -21.88
N THR A 61 -11.30 3.40 -22.58
CA THR A 61 -9.94 2.86 -22.62
C THR A 61 -8.92 3.81 -23.23
N ASP A 62 -9.34 4.79 -24.01
CA ASP A 62 -8.44 5.76 -24.65
C ASP A 62 -7.95 6.85 -23.69
N TRP A 63 -8.51 6.91 -22.48
CA TRP A 63 -8.05 7.82 -21.44
C TRP A 63 -6.86 7.24 -20.66
N GLY A 64 -5.90 8.10 -20.31
CA GLY A 64 -4.73 7.72 -19.50
C GLY A 64 -3.92 6.57 -20.10
N LEU A 65 -3.50 5.64 -19.24
CA LEU A 65 -2.77 4.43 -19.58
C LEU A 65 -3.75 3.28 -19.87
N LYS A 66 -4.42 3.31 -21.01
CA LYS A 66 -5.43 2.30 -21.40
C LYS A 66 -6.58 2.18 -20.37
N GLY A 67 -7.13 3.30 -19.92
CA GLY A 67 -8.15 3.39 -18.86
C GLY A 67 -7.60 3.26 -17.44
N THR A 68 -6.28 3.20 -17.27
CA THR A 68 -5.58 3.13 -15.98
C THR A 68 -4.80 4.41 -15.71
N PHE A 69 -4.48 4.67 -14.45
CA PHE A 69 -3.56 5.73 -14.04
C PHE A 69 -2.68 5.28 -12.87
N LYS A 70 -1.58 6.00 -12.69
CA LYS A 70 -0.69 5.87 -11.54
C LYS A 70 -0.89 7.10 -10.65
N MET A 71 -1.09 6.89 -9.36
CA MET A 71 -1.30 7.95 -8.37
C MET A 71 -0.21 7.91 -7.31
N ALA A 72 0.45 9.03 -7.05
CA ALA A 72 1.44 9.12 -6.00
C ALA A 72 0.84 8.77 -4.62
N TYR A 73 1.65 8.17 -3.76
CA TYR A 73 1.23 7.92 -2.38
C TYR A 73 0.94 9.22 -1.64
N GLY A 74 -0.10 9.20 -0.80
CA GLY A 74 -0.56 10.37 -0.04
C GLY A 74 -1.29 11.43 -0.88
N SER A 75 -1.41 11.22 -2.20
CA SER A 75 -2.02 12.21 -3.09
C SER A 75 -3.52 12.01 -3.28
N ALA A 76 -4.24 13.10 -3.58
CA ALA A 76 -5.68 13.09 -3.91
C ALA A 76 -6.57 12.36 -2.89
N TYR A 77 -6.13 12.32 -1.62
CA TYR A 77 -6.80 11.57 -0.54
C TYR A 77 -7.09 10.11 -0.90
N ILE A 78 -6.31 9.54 -1.82
CA ILE A 78 -6.46 8.14 -2.22
C ILE A 78 -5.97 7.25 -1.08
N MET A 79 -6.68 6.15 -0.82
CA MET A 79 -6.39 5.24 0.29
C MET A 79 -6.51 5.86 1.71
N GLN A 80 -7.16 7.03 1.84
CA GLN A 80 -7.51 7.58 3.15
C GLN A 80 -8.56 6.68 3.84
N PRO A 81 -8.45 6.43 5.16
CA PRO A 81 -9.33 5.50 5.89
C PRO A 81 -10.82 5.77 5.70
N ASP A 82 -11.21 7.05 5.65
CA ASP A 82 -12.61 7.47 5.63
C ASP A 82 -13.33 7.16 4.30
N TYR A 83 -12.56 6.93 3.22
CA TYR A 83 -13.09 6.79 1.86
C TYR A 83 -12.59 5.54 1.13
N THR A 84 -12.00 4.61 1.86
CA THR A 84 -11.33 3.43 1.26
C THR A 84 -11.91 2.14 1.80
N PHE A 85 -12.41 1.32 0.88
CA PHE A 85 -12.80 -0.06 1.14
C PHE A 85 -11.76 -0.97 0.49
N ALA A 86 -11.02 -1.71 1.30
CA ALA A 86 -9.95 -2.58 0.84
C ALA A 86 -10.28 -4.06 1.10
N VAL A 87 -10.04 -4.89 0.09
CA VAL A 87 -10.08 -6.35 0.22
C VAL A 87 -8.72 -6.88 -0.23
N GLN A 88 -8.05 -7.63 0.65
CA GLN A 88 -6.83 -8.36 0.26
C GLN A 88 -7.25 -9.72 -0.30
N PHE A 89 -7.05 -9.93 -1.60
CA PHE A 89 -7.21 -11.24 -2.22
C PHE A 89 -5.86 -11.96 -2.26
N THR A 90 -5.83 -13.21 -1.82
CA THR A 90 -4.65 -14.09 -1.94
C THR A 90 -5.09 -15.51 -2.27
N THR A 91 -4.42 -16.13 -3.23
CA THR A 91 -4.62 -17.55 -3.56
C THR A 91 -3.77 -18.46 -2.68
N ALA A 92 -2.76 -17.92 -2.00
CA ALA A 92 -1.92 -18.67 -1.09
C ALA A 92 -2.68 -18.91 0.23
N ASN A 93 -2.83 -20.18 0.59
CA ASN A 93 -3.33 -20.54 1.91
C ASN A 93 -2.37 -20.03 3.02
N PHE A 94 -2.88 -19.97 4.24
CA PHE A 94 -2.12 -19.44 5.38
C PHE A 94 -0.78 -20.16 5.62
N ALA A 95 -0.72 -21.48 5.45
CA ALA A 95 0.51 -22.25 5.65
C ALA A 95 1.59 -21.87 4.62
N ALA A 96 1.21 -21.69 3.36
CA ALA A 96 2.10 -21.24 2.30
C ALA A 96 2.60 -19.81 2.56
N ARG A 97 1.71 -18.91 2.97
CA ARG A 97 2.09 -17.54 3.36
C ARG A 97 3.08 -17.56 4.53
N THR A 98 2.78 -18.26 5.61
CA THR A 98 3.65 -18.36 6.79
C THR A 98 5.02 -18.94 6.43
N SER A 99 5.09 -19.92 5.54
CA SER A 99 6.37 -20.49 5.09
C SER A 99 7.21 -19.45 4.34
N GLN A 100 6.60 -18.70 3.42
CA GLN A 100 7.27 -17.61 2.70
C GLN A 100 7.72 -16.48 3.63
N VAL A 101 6.86 -16.09 4.58
CA VAL A 101 7.19 -15.07 5.57
C VAL A 101 8.36 -15.53 6.44
N LYS A 102 8.33 -16.76 6.97
CA LYS A 102 9.45 -17.32 7.74
C LYS A 102 10.74 -17.33 6.93
N GLN A 103 10.69 -17.65 5.64
CA GLN A 103 11.88 -17.65 4.79
C GLN A 103 12.45 -16.23 4.60
N ARG A 104 11.60 -15.24 4.29
CA ARG A 104 11.99 -13.83 4.14
C ARG A 104 12.50 -13.25 5.46
N LEU A 105 11.80 -13.50 6.55
CA LEU A 105 12.18 -13.03 7.88
C LEU A 105 13.40 -13.75 8.46
N LYS A 106 13.74 -14.97 7.99
CA LYS A 106 15.04 -15.61 8.27
C LYS A 106 16.18 -14.97 7.48
N GLN A 107 15.91 -14.43 6.29
CA GLN A 107 16.92 -13.69 5.53
C GLN A 107 17.28 -12.40 6.25
N ALA A 108 16.33 -11.76 6.92
CA ALA A 108 16.63 -10.76 7.92
C ALA A 108 16.97 -11.41 9.27
N SER A 109 17.80 -10.79 10.08
CA SER A 109 18.26 -11.42 11.33
C SER A 109 17.40 -10.93 12.50
N PHE A 110 16.49 -11.77 13.01
CA PHE A 110 15.87 -11.56 14.32
C PHE A 110 16.81 -12.02 15.43
N VAL A 111 16.98 -11.20 16.46
CA VAL A 111 17.78 -11.51 17.65
C VAL A 111 16.95 -11.15 18.87
N TYR A 112 16.92 -12.00 19.91
CA TYR A 112 16.26 -11.62 21.17
C TYR A 112 16.97 -10.43 21.79
N ASP A 113 16.21 -9.46 22.31
CA ASP A 113 16.79 -8.34 23.03
C ASP A 113 17.21 -8.80 24.44
N PRO A 114 18.51 -8.80 24.78
CA PRO A 114 18.97 -9.23 26.10
C PRO A 114 18.53 -8.26 27.22
N THR A 115 18.12 -7.04 26.87
CA THR A 115 17.72 -5.98 27.81
C THR A 115 16.20 -5.92 28.01
N ALA A 116 15.42 -6.56 27.14
CA ALA A 116 13.96 -6.52 27.16
C ALA A 116 13.36 -7.93 26.96
N PRO A 117 13.06 -8.66 28.06
CA PRO A 117 12.48 -10.00 27.98
C PRO A 117 11.20 -10.02 27.14
N GLY A 118 11.15 -10.93 26.17
CA GLY A 118 10.01 -11.07 25.25
C GLY A 118 10.07 -10.19 24.00
N CYS A 119 11.07 -9.30 23.87
CA CYS A 119 11.29 -8.49 22.68
C CYS A 119 12.30 -9.12 21.72
N VAL A 120 12.14 -8.81 20.43
CA VAL A 120 13.08 -9.19 19.36
C VAL A 120 13.56 -7.95 18.62
N LEU A 121 14.85 -7.88 18.39
CA LEU A 121 15.50 -6.92 17.50
C LEU A 121 15.49 -7.49 16.07
N TYR A 122 15.13 -6.65 15.11
CA TYR A 122 15.09 -7.02 13.70
C TYR A 122 16.12 -6.21 12.91
N ASN A 123 17.14 -6.90 12.36
CA ASN A 123 18.11 -6.28 11.47
C ASN A 123 17.90 -6.74 10.03
N PRO A 124 17.30 -5.90 9.15
CA PRO A 124 17.02 -6.27 7.78
C PRO A 124 18.30 -6.38 6.94
N LYS A 125 18.44 -7.43 6.12
CA LYS A 125 19.54 -7.56 5.15
C LYS A 125 19.27 -6.84 3.83
N GLN A 126 18.03 -6.44 3.58
CA GLN A 126 17.61 -5.63 2.44
C GLN A 126 16.53 -4.63 2.91
N PRO A 127 16.40 -3.46 2.26
CA PRO A 127 15.37 -2.49 2.63
C PRO A 127 13.98 -3.13 2.65
N LEU A 128 13.26 -2.94 3.76
CA LEU A 128 11.90 -3.45 3.96
C LEU A 128 11.03 -2.32 4.51
N ARG A 129 9.87 -2.09 3.88
CA ARG A 129 8.89 -1.11 4.38
C ARG A 129 8.24 -1.62 5.66
N LEU A 130 7.98 -0.70 6.59
CA LEU A 130 7.39 -1.02 7.88
C LEU A 130 6.01 -1.69 7.75
N VAL A 131 5.18 -1.25 6.79
CA VAL A 131 3.86 -1.86 6.53
C VAL A 131 3.98 -3.32 6.10
N LYS A 132 4.99 -3.68 5.30
CA LYS A 132 5.22 -5.06 4.87
C LYS A 132 5.71 -5.93 6.03
N LEU A 133 6.58 -5.37 6.88
CA LEU A 133 7.03 -6.02 8.11
C LEU A 133 5.85 -6.26 9.06
N ALA A 134 4.97 -5.28 9.24
CA ALA A 134 3.77 -5.42 10.06
C ALA A 134 2.82 -6.50 9.54
N ASP A 135 2.53 -6.54 8.23
CA ASP A 135 1.73 -7.60 7.59
C ASP A 135 2.38 -8.99 7.75
N ASP A 136 3.70 -9.09 7.60
CA ASP A 136 4.45 -10.34 7.81
C ASP A 136 4.37 -10.80 9.27
N LEU A 137 4.58 -9.90 10.24
CA LEU A 137 4.48 -10.21 11.66
C LEU A 137 3.06 -10.60 12.08
N ALA A 138 2.03 -9.92 11.55
CA ALA A 138 0.64 -10.28 11.77
C ALA A 138 0.34 -11.67 11.20
N THR A 139 0.82 -11.98 10.00
CA THR A 139 0.70 -13.32 9.39
C THR A 139 1.33 -14.40 10.29
N LEU A 140 2.51 -14.14 10.86
CA LEU A 140 3.16 -15.08 11.77
C LEU A 140 2.40 -15.25 13.08
N ALA A 141 1.99 -14.16 13.72
CA ALA A 141 1.29 -14.17 15.01
C ALA A 141 -0.01 -14.98 14.97
N VAL A 142 -0.79 -14.83 13.89
CA VAL A 142 -2.02 -15.63 13.71
C VAL A 142 -1.69 -17.12 13.60
N THR A 143 -0.61 -17.50 12.91
CA THR A 143 -0.26 -18.92 12.74
C THR A 143 0.45 -19.57 13.92
N SER A 144 1.15 -18.82 14.78
CA SER A 144 1.68 -19.37 16.04
C SER A 144 0.57 -19.74 17.01
N SER A 145 -0.54 -19.01 17.00
CA SER A 145 -1.68 -19.26 17.88
C SER A 145 -2.55 -20.44 17.44
N VAL A 146 -2.55 -20.76 16.13
CA VAL A 146 -3.31 -21.89 15.56
C VAL A 146 -2.62 -23.24 15.82
N ILE A 147 -1.31 -23.26 16.10
CA ILE A 147 -0.54 -24.50 16.36
C ILE A 147 -0.59 -24.91 17.84
N THR A 148 -1.00 -24.02 18.76
CA THR A 148 -1.04 -24.31 20.21
C THR A 148 -2.40 -24.85 20.68
N VAL A 149 -3.34 -25.13 19.76
CA VAL A 149 -4.65 -25.73 20.07
C VAL A 149 -4.88 -26.98 19.21
N LEU A 150 -3.97 -27.95 19.32
CA LEU A 150 -4.13 -29.38 19.01
C LEU A 150 -3.20 -30.17 19.93
#